data_AF-A0A530R2Y2-F1
#
_entry.id   AF-A0A530R2Y2-F1
#
_cell.length_a   1.000
_cell.length_b   1.000
_cell.length_c   1.000
_cell.angle_alpha   90.00
_cell.angle_beta   90.00
_cell.angle_gamma   90.00
#
_symmetry.space_group_name_H-M   'P 1'
#
loop_
_entity.id
_entity.type
_entity.pdbx_description
1 polymer ?
#
loop_
_entity_poly.entity_id
_entity_poly.type
_entity_poly.pdbx_seq_one_letter_code
_entity_poly.pdbx_strand_id
1 'polypeptide(L)'
;MALRADDLIDRRRLRRKLTFWRVAALVVAAAGLIAFSSWIYGDDFTGTAVDHIAKVKIEGTITEDEDLIKQLETIRQFSRVKAVILSIDSPGGTTVGGESIYEAVRKLAAE
;
A
#
# COMPACT_ATOMS: atom_id res chain seq x y z
N MET A 1 5.66 3.43 67.78
CA MET A 1 4.44 2.80 67.22
C MET A 1 3.89 3.51 65.97
N ALA A 2 4.29 4.74 65.63
CA ALA A 2 3.82 5.46 64.44
C ALA A 2 4.35 4.90 63.10
N LEU A 3 5.58 4.40 63.04
CA LEU A 3 6.24 3.91 61.81
C LEU A 3 5.50 2.77 61.07
N ARG A 4 4.71 1.95 61.79
CA ARG A 4 3.96 0.84 61.16
C ARG A 4 2.64 1.27 60.52
N ALA A 5 2.05 2.38 60.98
CA ALA A 5 0.81 2.90 60.42
C ALA A 5 1.07 3.63 59.09
N ASP A 6 2.15 4.41 59.03
CA ASP A 6 2.57 5.14 57.83
C ASP A 6 2.97 4.19 56.68
N ASP A 7 3.72 3.13 56.97
CA ASP A 7 4.09 2.09 55.99
C ASP A 7 2.86 1.37 55.35
N LEU A 8 1.79 1.23 56.14
CA LEU A 8 0.56 0.57 55.70
C LEU A 8 -0.28 1.48 54.79
N ILE A 9 -0.22 2.80 55.01
CA ILE A 9 -0.86 3.82 54.18
C ILE A 9 -0.10 4.00 52.86
N ASP A 10 1.24 4.02 52.89
CA ASP A 10 2.07 4.19 51.70
C ASP A 10 1.97 3.02 50.73
N ARG A 11 1.82 1.78 51.23
CA ARG A 11 1.57 0.60 50.39
C ARG A 11 0.30 0.70 49.56
N ARG A 12 -0.75 1.42 50.01
CA ARG A 12 -1.98 1.62 49.22
C ARG A 12 -1.78 2.67 48.13
N ARG A 13 -1.04 3.75 48.41
CA ARG A 13 -0.70 4.78 47.41
C ARG A 13 0.25 4.26 46.33
N LEU A 14 1.27 3.50 46.74
CA LEU A 14 2.26 2.92 45.82
C LEU A 14 1.63 1.95 44.82
N ARG A 15 0.66 1.13 45.24
CA ARG A 15 -0.04 0.20 44.33
C ARG A 15 -0.76 0.92 43.20
N ARG A 16 -1.44 2.05 43.48
CA ARG A 16 -2.13 2.84 42.45
C ARG A 16 -1.17 3.50 41.47
N LYS A 17 -0.04 4.02 41.96
CA LYS A 17 1.01 4.58 41.10
C LYS A 17 1.64 3.49 40.23
N LEU A 18 1.94 2.32 40.80
CA LEU A 18 2.51 1.20 40.06
C LEU A 18 1.56 0.64 39.00
N THR A 19 0.27 0.51 39.28
CA THR A 19 -0.70 0.07 38.26
C THR A 19 -0.86 1.10 37.15
N PHE A 20 -0.87 2.40 37.48
CA PHE A 20 -0.89 3.48 36.48
C PHE A 20 0.32 3.41 35.55
N TRP A 21 1.53 3.29 36.12
CA TRP A 21 2.76 3.17 35.33
C TRP A 21 2.84 1.89 34.51
N ARG A 22 2.28 0.78 34.99
CA ARG A 22 2.17 -0.48 34.20
C ARG A 22 1.27 -0.32 32.99
N VAL A 23 0.10 0.31 33.14
CA VAL A 23 -0.82 0.56 32.03
C VAL A 23 -0.19 1.53 31.03
N ALA A 24 0.41 2.63 31.52
CA ALA A 24 1.11 3.58 30.66
C ALA A 24 2.24 2.92 29.86
N ALA A 25 3.06 2.07 30.50
CA ALA A 25 4.13 1.34 29.82
C ALA A 25 3.58 0.38 28.74
N LEU A 26 2.48 -0.34 29.02
CA LEU A 26 1.84 -1.21 28.03
C LEU A 26 1.27 -0.42 26.85
N VAL A 27 0.65 0.74 27.09
CA VAL A 27 0.13 1.60 26.02
C VAL A 27 1.26 2.13 25.15
N VAL A 28 2.36 2.61 25.76
CA VAL A 28 3.55 3.07 25.03
C VAL A 28 4.19 1.94 24.23
N ALA A 29 4.31 0.74 24.82
CA ALA A 29 4.84 -0.43 24.12
C ALA A 29 3.95 -0.84 22.94
N ALA A 30 2.63 -0.84 23.11
CA ALA A 30 1.68 -1.14 22.03
C ALA A 30 1.73 -0.09 20.92
N ALA A 31 1.76 1.19 21.25
CA ALA A 31 1.92 2.27 20.29
C ALA A 31 3.26 2.19 19.54
N GLY A 32 4.34 1.86 20.26
CA GLY A 32 5.66 1.62 19.69
C GLY A 32 5.68 0.45 18.71
N LEU A 33 5.02 -0.67 19.06
CA LEU A 33 4.87 -1.83 18.17
C LEU A 33 4.10 -1.48 16.90
N ILE A 34 2.99 -0.73 17.02
CA ILE A 34 2.17 -0.31 15.87
C ILE A 34 2.96 0.64 14.96
N ALA A 35 3.65 1.63 15.53
CA ALA A 35 4.47 2.56 14.77
C ALA A 35 5.64 1.83 14.08
N PHE A 36 6.28 0.90 14.79
CA PHE A 36 7.38 0.10 14.25
C PHE A 36 6.92 -0.86 13.14
N SER A 37 5.76 -1.50 13.30
CA SER A 37 5.19 -2.37 12.26
C SER A 37 4.82 -1.57 11.01
N SER A 38 4.25 -0.38 11.16
CA SER A 38 3.94 0.50 10.03
C SER A 38 5.20 0.98 9.31
N TRP A 39 6.30 1.20 10.05
CA TRP A 39 7.56 1.64 9.45
C TRP A 39 8.29 0.53 8.69
N ILE A 40 8.27 -0.71 9.20
CA ILE A 40 8.89 -1.86 8.53
C ILE A 40 8.04 -2.38 7.35
N TYR A 41 6.72 -2.45 7.52
CA TYR A 41 5.83 -3.09 6.55
C TYR A 41 5.08 -2.12 5.63
N GLY A 42 5.21 -0.80 5.80
CA GLY A 42 4.63 0.21 4.90
C GLY A 42 3.16 -0.05 4.54
N ASP A 43 2.83 0.08 3.25
CA ASP A 43 1.50 -0.18 2.67
C ASP A 43 1.15 -1.68 2.57
N ASP A 44 2.12 -2.59 2.77
CA ASP A 44 1.93 -4.03 2.62
C ASP A 44 1.15 -4.67 3.79
N PHE A 45 0.95 -3.94 4.90
CA PHE A 45 0.27 -4.46 6.10
C PHE A 45 -1.24 -4.71 5.91
N THR A 46 -1.86 -4.14 4.87
CA THR A 46 -3.31 -4.28 4.63
C THR A 46 -3.70 -5.45 3.73
N GLY A 47 -2.73 -6.18 3.17
CA GLY A 47 -2.99 -7.41 2.40
C GLY A 47 -3.78 -7.22 1.10
N THR A 48 -4.10 -5.99 0.70
CA THR A 48 -4.93 -5.71 -0.48
C THR A 48 -4.14 -5.40 -1.74
N ALA A 49 -2.82 -5.47 -1.68
CA ALA A 49 -2.04 -5.02 -2.79
C ALA A 49 -0.67 -5.73 -2.74
N VAL A 50 -0.45 -6.71 -3.61
CA VAL A 50 0.87 -7.31 -3.90
C VAL A 50 1.38 -6.81 -5.25
N ASP A 51 2.67 -6.52 -5.35
CA ASP A 51 3.27 -6.07 -6.60
C ASP A 51 2.99 -7.08 -7.70
N HIS A 52 2.53 -6.59 -8.84
CA HIS A 52 2.07 -7.47 -9.92
C HIS A 52 2.46 -6.93 -11.29
N ILE A 53 2.35 -7.83 -12.28
CA ILE A 53 2.58 -7.55 -13.68
C ILE A 53 1.21 -7.45 -14.34
N ALA A 54 0.91 -6.32 -14.98
CA ALA A 54 -0.32 -6.16 -15.74
C ALA A 54 -0.17 -6.85 -17.11
N LYS A 55 -1.18 -7.60 -17.54
CA LYS A 55 -1.25 -8.17 -18.89
C LYS A 55 -2.39 -7.50 -19.65
N VAL A 56 -2.06 -6.85 -20.76
CA VAL A 56 -3.03 -6.21 -21.66
C VAL A 56 -3.07 -7.01 -22.96
N LYS A 57 -4.28 -7.32 -23.43
CA LYS A 57 -4.52 -8.04 -24.67
C LYS A 57 -5.02 -7.05 -25.72
N ILE A 58 -4.41 -7.07 -26.90
CA ILE A 58 -4.83 -6.31 -28.07
C ILE A 58 -5.18 -7.35 -29.13
N GLU A 59 -6.47 -7.57 -29.34
CA GLU A 59 -7.00 -8.65 -30.18
C GLU A 59 -7.85 -8.04 -31.31
N GLY A 60 -7.72 -8.59 -32.53
CA GLY A 60 -8.50 -8.14 -33.69
C GLY A 60 -7.98 -6.85 -34.34
N THR A 61 -8.82 -6.23 -35.17
CA THR A 61 -8.43 -5.05 -35.97
C THR A 61 -8.21 -3.83 -35.09
N ILE A 62 -7.05 -3.19 -35.22
CA ILE A 62 -6.71 -1.96 -34.49
C ILE A 62 -7.48 -0.79 -35.09
N THR A 63 -8.37 -0.21 -34.29
CA THR A 63 -9.03 1.07 -34.59
C THR A 63 -8.68 2.07 -33.50
N GLU A 64 -9.26 3.26 -33.58
CA GLU A 64 -9.22 4.19 -32.46
C GLU A 64 -10.02 3.58 -31.29
N ASP A 65 -9.36 3.42 -30.15
CA ASP A 65 -9.91 2.76 -28.96
C ASP A 65 -9.54 3.57 -27.71
N GLU A 66 -10.45 4.46 -27.31
CA GLU A 66 -10.28 5.31 -26.13
C GLU A 66 -10.27 4.51 -24.83
N ASP A 67 -10.98 3.38 -24.78
CA ASP A 67 -11.05 2.54 -23.60
C ASP A 67 -9.70 1.86 -23.33
N LEU A 68 -9.05 1.35 -24.38
CA LEU A 68 -7.70 0.79 -24.29
C LEU A 68 -6.68 1.86 -23.83
N ILE A 69 -6.73 3.06 -24.41
CA ILE A 69 -5.82 4.16 -24.00
C ILE A 69 -6.04 4.53 -22.54
N LYS A 70 -7.30 4.63 -22.10
CA LYS A 70 -7.65 4.91 -20.71
C LYS A 70 -7.20 3.79 -19.76
N GLN A 71 -7.30 2.54 -20.18
CA GLN A 71 -6.77 1.40 -19.43
C GLN A 71 -5.25 1.47 -19.27
N LEU A 72 -4.52 1.79 -20.34
CA LEU A 72 -3.06 1.96 -20.28
C LEU A 72 -2.65 3.13 -19.36
N GLU A 73 -3.36 4.26 -19.43
CA GLU A 73 -3.14 5.40 -18.53
C GLU A 73 -3.45 5.05 -17.07
N THR A 74 -4.50 4.26 -16.85
CA THR A 74 -4.87 3.77 -15.52
C THR A 74 -3.76 2.86 -14.97
N ILE A 75 -3.26 1.92 -15.77
CA ILE A 75 -2.14 1.05 -15.41
C ILE A 75 -0.89 1.85 -15.06
N ARG A 76 -0.58 2.89 -15.84
CA ARG A 76 0.56 3.79 -15.62
C ARG A 76 0.52 4.47 -14.24
N GLN A 77 -0.67 4.90 -13.82
CA GLN A 77 -0.86 5.59 -12.53
C GLN A 77 -0.82 4.65 -11.31
N PHE A 78 -0.89 3.33 -11.51
CA PHE A 78 -0.83 2.36 -10.43
C PHE A 78 0.62 2.01 -10.08
N SER A 79 1.14 2.60 -9.00
CA SER A 79 2.51 2.39 -8.46
C SER A 79 2.88 0.94 -8.15
N ARG A 80 1.87 0.07 -8.11
CA ARG A 80 1.98 -1.34 -7.77
C ARG A 80 2.11 -2.26 -8.97
N VAL A 81 1.82 -1.75 -10.17
CA VAL A 81 2.14 -2.43 -11.42
C VAL A 81 3.62 -2.22 -11.68
N LYS A 82 4.41 -3.28 -11.56
CA LYS A 82 5.88 -3.20 -11.73
C LYS A 82 6.34 -3.46 -13.15
N ALA A 83 5.48 -4.07 -13.97
CA ALA A 83 5.73 -4.31 -15.38
C ALA A 83 4.41 -4.51 -16.13
N VAL A 84 4.46 -4.34 -17.46
CA VAL A 84 3.32 -4.56 -18.34
C VAL A 84 3.71 -5.51 -19.48
N ILE A 85 2.87 -6.50 -19.73
CA ILE A 85 2.98 -7.42 -20.87
C ILE A 85 1.86 -7.10 -21.85
N LEU A 86 2.25 -6.70 -23.06
CA LEU A 86 1.32 -6.54 -24.18
C LEU A 86 1.27 -7.84 -24.98
N SER A 87 0.08 -8.45 -25.05
CA SER A 87 -0.21 -9.64 -25.84
C SER A 87 -1.00 -9.21 -27.07
N ILE A 88 -0.33 -9.19 -28.24
CA ILE A 88 -0.91 -8.68 -29.47
C ILE A 88 -1.25 -9.84 -30.40
N ASP A 89 -2.53 -9.96 -30.76
CA ASP A 89 -3.05 -10.87 -31.78
C ASP A 89 -3.94 -10.06 -32.74
N SER A 90 -3.30 -9.38 -33.69
CA SER A 90 -3.95 -8.41 -34.57
C SER A 90 -3.43 -8.51 -36.01
N PRO A 91 -4.30 -8.42 -37.02
CA PRO A 91 -3.87 -8.27 -38.42
C PRO A 91 -3.40 -6.84 -38.76
N GLY A 92 -3.37 -5.92 -37.77
CA GLY A 92 -3.16 -4.49 -37.99
C GLY A 92 -4.48 -3.73 -37.99
N GLY A 93 -4.55 -2.60 -38.69
CA GLY A 93 -5.75 -1.77 -38.75
C GLY A 93 -5.48 -0.35 -39.24
N THR A 94 -6.11 0.64 -38.59
CA THR A 94 -5.96 2.05 -38.98
C THR A 94 -4.61 2.60 -38.51
N THR A 95 -4.00 3.47 -39.32
CA THR A 95 -2.75 4.14 -38.95
C THR A 95 -2.94 5.01 -37.70
N VAL A 96 -4.07 5.71 -37.59
CA VAL A 96 -4.40 6.54 -36.43
C VAL A 96 -4.55 5.70 -35.17
N GLY A 97 -5.27 4.58 -35.21
CA GLY A 97 -5.42 3.69 -34.06
C GLY A 97 -4.08 3.10 -33.60
N GLY A 98 -3.26 2.68 -34.56
CA GLY A 98 -1.90 2.19 -34.27
C GLY A 98 -1.00 3.23 -33.62
N GLU A 99 -1.00 4.46 -34.15
CA GLU A 99 -0.21 5.56 -33.60
C GLU A 99 -0.65 5.94 -32.19
N SER A 100 -1.97 6.06 -31.95
CA SER A 100 -2.51 6.40 -30.64
C SER A 100 -2.15 5.35 -29.57
N ILE A 101 -2.21 4.05 -29.91
CA ILE A 101 -1.76 2.98 -29.02
C ILE A 101 -0.25 3.05 -28.79
N TYR A 102 0.54 3.25 -29.85
CA TYR A 102 1.98 3.36 -29.76
C TYR A 102 2.40 4.48 -28.80
N GLU A 103 1.83 5.67 -28.95
CA GLU A 103 2.10 6.81 -28.07
C GLU A 103 1.70 6.52 -26.61
N ALA A 104 0.53 5.91 -26.39
CA ALA A 104 0.09 5.51 -25.05
C ALA A 104 1.06 4.50 -24.39
N VAL A 105 1.54 3.52 -25.16
CA VAL A 105 2.53 2.54 -24.69
C VAL A 105 3.89 3.19 -24.43
N ARG A 106 4.34 4.13 -25.29
CA ARG A 106 5.60 4.85 -25.06
C ARG A 106 5.54 5.74 -23.83
N LYS A 107 4.40 6.38 -23.59
CA LYS A 107 4.15 7.14 -22.37
C LYS A 107 4.18 6.26 -21.12
N LEU A 108 3.57 5.07 -21.19
CA LEU A 108 3.63 4.06 -20.13
C LEU A 108 5.05 3.56 -19.85
N ALA A 109 5.90 3.45 -20.87
CA ALA A 109 7.28 2.95 -20.75
C ALA A 109 8.33 4.03 -20.40
N ALA A 110 7.96 5.31 -20.42
CA ALA A 110 8.86 6.42 -20.12
C ALA A 110 9.06 6.67 -18.62
N GLU A 111 8.27 5.98 -17.77
CA GLU A 111 8.38 5.97 -16.30
C GLU A 111 9.07 4.68 -15.83
#